data_AF-A0A3B6FNW1-F1
#
_entry.id   AF-A0A3B6FNW1-F1
#
_cell.length_a   1.000
_cell.length_b   1.000
_cell.length_c   1.000
_cell.angle_alpha   90.00
_cell.angle_beta   90.00
_cell.angle_gamma   90.00
#
_symmetry.space_group_name_H-M   'P 1'
#
loop_
_entity.id
_entity.type
_entity.pdbx_description
1 polymer ?
#
loop_
_entity_poly.entity_id
_entity_poly.type
_entity_poly.pdbx_seq_one_letter_code
_entity_poly.pdbx_strand_id
1 'polypeptide(L)'
;MSLVPNSSPSPLHSASQIQMAGTTRRPGKPAPPSHAAKRLALCLTTRLASLALLLCAAAGVLLYSKTTPASQIVGSSKESSTASTAPSSPTMETIEGARAIWELPAAPARGVLFLAHGCRCRPENFWPPSQRCPGCVGLPEDVAITDRALRRRFAVLAVASAGDCWSLGKEVGAAKRAIQSWTAKNGLGGLPVVALGASSGGYFVSRLAAKMSLAAVVMMISEGVFDPAGAPPGYPPSMFLHMPKDHKRAALVGRNAKMLRINGVEVRELQSLELPLTPTLLSDRIPGLDHGLSERIWKIFSEEGFIDDRGYMRKDGRATPWKDAVVKRGFWEEVSQWAEHIQEELNLAYGYHEMTSLQADEMFSWIEEHLS
;
A
#
# COMPACT_ATOMS: atom_id res chain seq x y z
N MET A 1 37.15 25.93 -36.70
CA MET A 1 38.20 25.49 -37.66
C MET A 1 38.64 24.12 -37.20
N SER A 2 38.02 23.03 -37.69
CA SER A 2 38.40 22.30 -38.92
C SER A 2 39.62 21.41 -38.65
N LEU A 3 39.64 20.08 -38.81
CA LEU A 3 38.87 19.16 -39.68
C LEU A 3 39.05 17.70 -39.22
N VAL A 4 37.98 16.90 -39.36
CA VAL A 4 38.01 15.45 -39.69
C VAL A 4 38.28 15.32 -41.21
N PRO A 5 38.74 14.18 -41.79
CA PRO A 5 37.80 13.11 -42.23
C PRO A 5 38.45 11.70 -42.22
N ASN A 6 37.74 10.56 -42.22
CA ASN A 6 37.11 9.85 -43.35
C ASN A 6 36.68 8.47 -42.77
N SER A 7 35.49 7.88 -42.90
CA SER A 7 34.53 7.60 -44.00
C SER A 7 34.49 6.10 -44.38
N SER A 8 33.26 5.56 -44.36
CA SER A 8 32.77 4.20 -44.72
C SER A 8 32.84 3.93 -46.25
N PRO A 9 32.38 2.80 -46.87
CA PRO A 9 30.99 2.26 -46.81
C PRO A 9 30.73 0.73 -47.06
N SER A 10 29.50 0.29 -46.72
CA SER A 10 28.48 -0.62 -47.35
C SER A 10 28.81 -1.46 -48.63
N PRO A 11 28.03 -2.50 -49.08
CA PRO A 11 26.54 -2.53 -49.11
C PRO A 11 25.76 -3.88 -49.07
N LEU A 12 24.42 -3.69 -49.11
CA LEU A 12 23.29 -4.61 -49.31
C LEU A 12 23.17 -5.20 -50.74
N HIS A 13 22.41 -6.30 -50.88
CA HIS A 13 21.45 -6.72 -51.95
C HIS A 13 21.28 -8.28 -51.92
N SER A 14 20.22 -8.99 -52.31
CA SER A 14 18.98 -8.77 -53.07
C SER A 14 18.03 -9.99 -52.84
N ALA A 15 16.79 -9.88 -53.31
CA ALA A 15 15.67 -10.82 -53.20
C ALA A 15 15.43 -11.72 -54.45
N SER A 16 14.64 -12.78 -54.21
CA SER A 16 13.57 -13.35 -55.07
C SER A 16 13.83 -14.44 -56.12
N GLN A 17 12.77 -15.27 -56.31
CA GLN A 17 12.33 -16.06 -57.47
C GLN A 17 12.95 -17.45 -57.72
N ILE A 18 12.29 -18.49 -58.28
CA ILE A 18 10.90 -18.96 -58.54
C ILE A 18 11.06 -20.31 -59.33
N GLN A 19 10.17 -21.32 -59.09
CA GLN A 19 9.75 -22.44 -60.01
C GLN A 19 10.81 -23.46 -60.55
N MET A 20 10.54 -24.69 -61.06
CA MET A 20 9.41 -25.62 -61.18
C MET A 20 9.90 -27.01 -61.68
N ALA A 21 9.15 -28.07 -61.33
CA ALA A 21 8.74 -29.26 -62.13
C ALA A 21 9.72 -30.36 -62.63
N GLY A 22 9.24 -31.62 -62.56
CA GLY A 22 9.66 -32.77 -63.39
C GLY A 22 9.60 -34.16 -62.67
N THR A 23 8.42 -34.77 -62.43
CA THR A 23 7.82 -35.95 -63.14
C THR A 23 8.64 -37.26 -63.24
N THR A 24 8.12 -38.40 -62.71
CA THR A 24 7.68 -39.62 -63.50
C THR A 24 7.06 -40.78 -62.68
N ARG A 25 5.84 -41.20 -63.10
CA ARG A 25 5.08 -42.50 -63.15
C ARG A 25 5.59 -43.79 -62.45
N ARG A 26 4.81 -44.50 -61.57
CA ARG A 26 3.65 -45.48 -61.71
C ARG A 26 4.10 -46.97 -61.82
N PRO A 27 3.24 -48.02 -61.66
CA PRO A 27 2.06 -48.26 -60.78
C PRO A 27 1.94 -49.71 -60.23
N GLY A 28 0.96 -49.98 -59.35
CA GLY A 28 0.44 -51.34 -59.09
C GLY A 28 -0.87 -51.34 -58.27
N LYS A 29 -1.97 -51.75 -58.91
CA LYS A 29 -3.32 -52.08 -58.36
C LYS A 29 -3.71 -53.44 -59.01
N PRO A 30 -4.64 -54.29 -58.49
CA PRO A 30 -6.01 -53.90 -58.07
C PRO A 30 -6.65 -54.68 -56.87
N ALA A 31 -7.90 -54.29 -56.56
CA ALA A 31 -8.81 -54.61 -55.42
C ALA A 31 -9.66 -55.91 -55.62
N PRO A 32 -10.70 -56.33 -54.83
CA PRO A 32 -11.86 -55.57 -54.25
C PRO A 32 -12.36 -56.17 -52.88
N PRO A 33 -13.64 -56.08 -52.38
CA PRO A 33 -14.84 -55.34 -52.79
C PRO A 33 -15.58 -54.55 -51.68
N SER A 34 -16.66 -53.90 -52.15
CA SER A 34 -17.56 -52.93 -51.53
C SER A 34 -18.65 -53.50 -50.62
N HIS A 35 -19.01 -52.77 -49.55
CA HIS A 35 -20.40 -52.64 -49.09
C HIS A 35 -20.64 -51.25 -48.49
N ALA A 36 -21.46 -50.47 -49.18
CA ALA A 36 -22.06 -49.23 -48.68
C ALA A 36 -23.52 -49.48 -48.28
N ALA A 37 -24.06 -48.56 -47.50
CA ALA A 37 -25.46 -48.42 -47.06
C ALA A 37 -25.89 -49.21 -45.82
N LYS A 38 -25.46 -48.73 -44.64
CA LYS A 38 -26.21 -48.75 -43.37
C LYS A 38 -25.43 -47.90 -42.35
N ARG A 39 -25.75 -46.59 -42.25
CA ARG A 39 -25.52 -45.70 -41.06
C ARG A 39 -25.73 -44.20 -41.31
N LEU A 40 -26.55 -43.79 -42.29
CA LEU A 40 -26.91 -42.38 -42.47
C LEU A 40 -28.01 -41.87 -41.51
N ALA A 41 -28.39 -42.65 -40.50
CA ALA A 41 -29.39 -42.28 -39.49
C ALA A 41 -28.81 -41.99 -38.09
N LEU A 42 -27.47 -42.05 -37.91
CA LEU A 42 -26.83 -41.87 -36.60
C LEU A 42 -26.07 -40.54 -36.43
N CYS A 43 -26.03 -39.68 -37.46
CA CYS A 43 -25.28 -38.42 -37.42
C CYS A 43 -26.14 -37.14 -37.27
N LEU A 44 -27.47 -37.24 -37.38
CA LEU A 44 -28.34 -36.06 -37.24
C LEU A 44 -28.86 -35.86 -35.81
N THR A 45 -28.99 -36.93 -35.02
CA THR A 45 -29.46 -36.87 -33.62
C THR A 45 -28.37 -36.40 -32.66
N THR A 46 -27.09 -36.60 -33.00
CA THR A 46 -25.95 -36.21 -32.17
C THR A 46 -25.64 -34.72 -32.25
N ARG A 47 -25.82 -34.06 -33.40
CA ARG A 47 -25.56 -32.62 -33.55
C ARG A 47 -26.61 -31.73 -32.87
N LEU A 48 -27.87 -32.15 -32.87
CA LEU A 48 -28.96 -31.42 -32.19
C LEU A 48 -28.86 -31.54 -30.66
N ALA A 49 -28.45 -32.71 -30.15
CA ALA A 49 -28.22 -32.91 -28.72
C ALA A 49 -27.04 -32.07 -28.19
N SER A 50 -25.95 -31.92 -28.96
CA SER A 50 -24.81 -31.09 -28.57
C SER A 50 -25.13 -29.59 -28.55
N LEU A 51 -25.96 -29.11 -29.47
CA LEU A 51 -26.39 -27.70 -29.49
C LEU A 51 -27.35 -27.39 -28.34
N ALA A 52 -28.26 -28.31 -28.00
CA ALA A 52 -29.13 -28.18 -26.85
C ALA A 52 -28.35 -28.14 -25.52
N LEU A 53 -27.31 -28.98 -25.36
CA LEU A 53 -26.46 -28.96 -24.17
C LEU A 53 -25.68 -27.64 -24.02
N LEU A 54 -25.14 -27.10 -25.13
CA LEU A 54 -24.44 -25.81 -25.14
C LEU A 54 -25.37 -24.64 -24.81
N LEU A 55 -26.62 -24.66 -25.30
CA LEU A 55 -27.62 -23.64 -24.96
C LEU A 55 -28.08 -23.74 -23.50
N CYS A 56 -28.24 -24.94 -22.95
CA CYS A 56 -28.54 -25.14 -21.53
C CYS A 56 -27.37 -24.69 -20.63
N ALA A 57 -26.12 -24.95 -21.02
CA ALA A 57 -24.94 -24.49 -20.29
C ALA A 57 -24.80 -22.95 -20.33
N ALA A 58 -25.05 -22.32 -21.48
CA ALA A 58 -25.04 -20.87 -21.61
C ALA A 58 -26.17 -20.21 -20.81
N ALA A 59 -27.37 -20.80 -20.79
CA ALA A 59 -28.49 -20.34 -19.96
C ALA A 59 -28.21 -20.52 -18.46
N GLY A 60 -27.55 -21.61 -18.06
CA GLY A 60 -27.10 -21.85 -16.69
C GLY A 60 -26.08 -20.82 -16.21
N VAL A 61 -25.10 -20.47 -17.05
CA VAL A 61 -24.12 -19.41 -16.73
C VAL A 61 -24.80 -18.03 -16.67
N LEU A 62 -25.69 -17.70 -17.61
CA LEU A 62 -26.42 -16.42 -17.60
C LEU A 62 -27.42 -16.29 -16.44
N LEU A 63 -28.02 -17.38 -15.98
CA LEU A 63 -28.91 -17.40 -14.81
C LEU A 63 -28.10 -17.37 -13.50
N TYR A 64 -26.97 -18.07 -13.42
CA TYR A 64 -26.06 -18.03 -12.26
C TYR A 64 -25.36 -16.67 -12.11
N SER A 65 -25.05 -15.99 -13.22
CA SER A 65 -24.49 -14.63 -13.23
C SER A 65 -25.52 -13.51 -12.99
N LYS A 66 -26.84 -13.83 -13.01
CA LYS A 66 -27.92 -12.88 -12.71
C LYS A 66 -28.56 -13.06 -11.33
N THR A 67 -28.06 -14.00 -10.51
CA THR A 67 -28.56 -14.25 -9.15
C THR A 67 -27.53 -13.98 -8.05
N THR A 68 -26.47 -13.23 -8.33
CA THR A 68 -25.65 -12.62 -7.27
C THR A 68 -26.11 -11.18 -7.08
N PRO A 69 -26.81 -10.83 -5.99
CA PRO A 69 -26.99 -9.44 -5.63
C PRO A 69 -25.61 -8.84 -5.33
N ALA A 70 -25.27 -7.79 -6.06
CA ALA A 70 -24.36 -6.77 -5.57
C ALA A 70 -24.95 -6.15 -4.29
N SER A 71 -24.07 -5.69 -3.40
CA SER A 71 -24.35 -5.12 -2.06
C SER A 71 -24.63 -6.12 -0.93
N GLN A 72 -23.54 -6.69 -0.40
CA GLN A 72 -23.36 -6.75 1.06
C GLN A 72 -22.11 -5.93 1.42
N ILE A 73 -22.24 -4.62 1.29
CA ILE A 73 -21.56 -3.65 2.15
C ILE A 73 -22.71 -2.86 2.78
N VAL A 74 -22.61 -2.61 4.09
CA VAL A 74 -23.65 -2.12 5.01
C VAL A 74 -24.48 -3.23 5.65
N GLY A 75 -23.98 -3.63 6.81
CA GLY A 75 -24.63 -4.53 7.75
C GLY A 75 -23.71 -4.92 8.90
N SER A 76 -22.70 -4.10 9.24
CA SER A 76 -22.09 -4.21 10.56
C SER A 76 -23.19 -3.82 11.54
N SER A 77 -23.72 -4.83 12.22
CA SER A 77 -24.54 -4.68 13.40
C SER A 77 -23.95 -3.57 14.26
N LYS A 78 -24.80 -2.60 14.62
CA LYS A 78 -24.58 -1.70 15.74
C LYS A 78 -24.35 -2.55 17.00
N GLU A 79 -23.15 -3.06 17.19
CA GLU A 79 -22.62 -3.22 18.52
C GLU A 79 -22.27 -1.82 18.99
N SER A 80 -23.23 -1.26 19.71
CA SER A 80 -23.02 -0.19 20.66
C SER A 80 -22.03 -0.66 21.72
N SER A 81 -20.75 -0.79 21.37
CA SER A 81 -19.68 -0.74 22.35
C SER A 81 -19.33 0.73 22.53
N THR A 82 -20.08 1.41 23.39
CA THR A 82 -19.59 2.58 24.12
C THR A 82 -18.48 2.12 25.07
N ALA A 83 -17.40 1.57 24.52
CA ALA A 83 -16.12 1.60 25.19
C ALA A 83 -15.67 3.04 25.05
N SER A 84 -15.96 3.85 26.07
CA SER A 84 -15.33 5.15 26.27
C SER A 84 -13.83 4.91 26.13
N THR A 85 -13.31 5.22 24.94
CA THR A 85 -11.89 5.19 24.71
C THR A 85 -11.40 6.39 25.48
N ALA A 86 -10.63 6.15 26.54
CA ALA A 86 -10.01 7.24 27.27
C ALA A 86 -9.36 8.19 26.25
N PRO A 87 -9.58 9.52 26.36
CA PRO A 87 -8.98 10.45 25.43
C PRO A 87 -7.47 10.21 25.36
N SER A 88 -6.93 10.11 24.15
CA SER A 88 -5.49 9.94 23.95
C SER A 88 -4.73 11.02 24.73
N SER A 89 -3.71 10.59 25.46
CA SER A 89 -2.97 11.44 26.39
C SER A 89 -1.46 11.22 26.25
N PRO A 90 -0.87 11.65 25.11
CA PRO A 90 0.54 11.40 24.84
C PRO A 90 1.44 12.12 25.84
N THR A 91 2.66 11.61 25.99
CA THR A 91 3.74 12.26 26.72
C THR A 91 4.79 12.74 25.73
N MET A 92 5.11 14.04 25.78
CA MET A 92 6.23 14.63 25.05
C MET A 92 7.46 14.68 25.95
N GLU A 93 8.61 14.24 25.45
CA GLU A 93 9.90 14.40 26.14
C GLU A 93 11.07 14.42 25.14
N THR A 94 12.28 14.62 25.67
CA THR A 94 13.52 14.45 24.91
C THR A 94 14.23 13.18 25.38
N ILE A 95 14.51 12.26 24.46
CA ILE A 95 15.15 10.97 24.71
C ILE A 95 16.42 10.90 23.88
N GLU A 96 17.57 10.70 24.52
CA GLU A 96 18.89 10.68 23.84
C GLU A 96 19.15 11.91 22.95
N GLY A 97 18.61 13.08 23.35
CA GLY A 97 18.73 14.33 22.60
C GLY A 97 17.76 14.50 21.43
N ALA A 98 16.92 13.50 21.14
CA ALA A 98 15.87 13.59 20.13
C ALA A 98 14.51 13.86 20.79
N ARG A 99 13.68 14.68 20.13
CA ARG A 99 12.29 14.89 20.56
C ARG A 99 11.51 13.59 20.34
N ALA A 100 10.71 13.20 21.32
CA ALA A 100 9.91 11.99 21.27
C ALA A 100 8.51 12.25 21.81
N ILE A 101 7.54 11.53 21.25
CA ILE A 101 6.16 11.48 21.74
C ILE A 101 5.78 10.02 21.88
N TRP A 102 5.18 9.67 23.00
CA TRP A 102 4.80 8.29 23.27
C TRP A 102 3.53 8.19 24.09
N GLU A 103 2.89 7.03 24.02
CA GLU A 103 1.70 6.71 24.79
C GLU A 103 1.71 5.23 25.18
N LEU A 104 1.30 4.96 26.43
CA LEU A 104 1.10 3.59 26.91
C LEU A 104 -0.36 3.19 26.71
N PRO A 105 -0.65 1.94 26.36
CA PRO A 105 -2.01 1.44 26.24
C PRO A 105 -2.69 1.42 27.61
N ALA A 106 -4.03 1.51 27.62
CA ALA A 106 -4.83 1.51 28.85
C ALA A 106 -4.71 0.20 29.65
N ALA A 107 -4.40 -0.91 28.98
CA ALA A 107 -4.13 -2.22 29.58
C ALA A 107 -2.63 -2.55 29.45
N PRO A 108 -2.08 -3.48 30.26
CA PRO A 108 -0.67 -3.86 30.18
C PRO A 108 -0.22 -4.16 28.75
N ALA A 109 0.90 -3.56 28.36
CA ALA A 109 1.43 -3.68 27.01
C ALA A 109 1.89 -5.11 26.72
N ARG A 110 1.67 -5.56 25.48
CA ARG A 110 2.14 -6.85 24.95
C ARG A 110 3.40 -6.71 24.11
N GLY A 111 3.66 -5.51 23.63
CA GLY A 111 4.77 -5.19 22.74
C GLY A 111 5.00 -3.69 22.67
N VAL A 112 6.12 -3.32 22.09
CA VAL A 112 6.50 -1.92 21.84
C VAL A 112 6.44 -1.68 20.34
N LEU A 113 5.79 -0.59 19.92
CA LEU A 113 5.81 -0.11 18.55
C LEU A 113 6.67 1.15 18.47
N PHE A 114 7.79 1.07 17.77
CA PHE A 114 8.59 2.22 17.38
C PHE A 114 8.13 2.74 16.00
N LEU A 115 7.80 4.03 15.93
CA LEU A 115 7.33 4.72 14.72
C LEU A 115 8.41 5.67 14.18
N ALA A 116 8.81 5.47 12.92
CA ALA A 116 9.71 6.33 12.18
C ALA A 116 8.97 7.06 11.05
N HIS A 117 8.82 8.37 11.19
CA HIS A 117 8.08 9.20 10.24
C HIS A 117 8.75 9.30 8.86
N GLY A 118 7.98 9.68 7.84
CA GLY A 118 8.49 10.01 6.50
C GLY A 118 9.16 11.39 6.43
N CYS A 119 9.72 11.73 5.26
CA CYS A 119 10.33 13.04 5.06
C CYS A 119 9.32 14.17 5.28
N ARG A 120 9.73 15.27 5.92
CA ARG A 120 8.90 16.44 6.27
C ARG A 120 7.71 16.14 7.20
N CYS A 121 7.67 14.94 7.75
CA CYS A 121 6.76 14.56 8.83
C CYS A 121 7.48 14.68 10.17
N ARG A 122 6.76 14.46 11.27
CA ARG A 122 7.28 14.62 12.63
C ARG A 122 6.45 13.79 13.62
N PRO A 123 6.97 13.47 14.82
CA PRO A 123 6.22 12.75 15.85
C PRO A 123 4.84 13.36 16.18
N GLU A 124 4.71 14.68 16.08
CA GLU A 124 3.46 15.42 16.31
C GLU A 124 2.32 15.03 15.38
N ASN A 125 2.60 14.36 14.25
CA ASN A 125 1.56 13.92 13.34
C ASN A 125 0.77 12.73 13.91
N PHE A 126 1.38 11.90 14.75
CA PHE A 126 0.81 10.64 15.25
C PHE A 126 -0.24 10.78 16.35
N TRP A 127 -0.45 11.98 16.87
CA TRP A 127 -1.43 12.27 17.91
C TRP A 127 -2.20 13.54 17.58
N PRO A 128 -3.50 13.62 17.91
CA PRO A 128 -4.23 14.87 17.80
C PRO A 128 -3.76 15.90 18.85
N PRO A 129 -4.06 17.20 18.64
CA PRO A 129 -3.84 18.24 19.65
C PRO A 129 -4.48 17.85 20.99
N SER A 130 -3.73 18.03 22.09
CA SER A 130 -4.22 17.77 23.45
C SER A 130 -3.57 18.71 24.47
N GLN A 131 -4.05 18.72 25.71
CA GLN A 131 -3.40 19.49 26.79
C GLN A 131 -1.93 19.09 27.01
N ARG A 132 -1.59 17.80 26.78
CA ARG A 132 -0.23 17.27 26.94
C ARG A 132 0.62 17.37 25.69
N CYS A 133 0.02 17.62 24.54
CA CYS A 133 0.69 17.90 23.28
C CYS A 133 -0.08 18.98 22.49
N PRO A 134 -0.01 20.26 22.89
CA PRO A 134 -0.74 21.32 22.22
C PRO A 134 -0.24 21.60 20.79
N GLY A 135 1.02 21.23 20.50
CA GLY A 135 1.62 21.35 19.17
C GLY A 135 1.46 20.11 18.28
N CYS A 136 0.75 19.08 18.76
CA CYS A 136 0.40 17.93 17.93
C CYS A 136 -0.53 18.35 16.78
N VAL A 137 -0.41 17.70 15.62
CA VAL A 137 -1.22 17.99 14.43
C VAL A 137 -2.33 16.96 14.27
N GLY A 138 -1.99 15.67 14.37
CA GLY A 138 -2.95 14.58 14.25
C GLY A 138 -3.36 14.26 12.81
N LEU A 139 -2.40 13.93 11.95
CA LEU A 139 -2.72 13.54 10.57
C LEU A 139 -3.55 12.23 10.56
N PRO A 140 -4.59 12.13 9.71
CA PRO A 140 -5.52 11.01 9.69
C PRO A 140 -4.86 9.61 9.71
N GLU A 141 -3.87 9.37 8.84
CA GLU A 141 -3.26 8.04 8.72
C GLU A 141 -2.31 7.75 9.90
N ASP A 142 -1.53 8.74 10.32
CA ASP A 142 -0.66 8.65 11.50
C ASP A 142 -1.47 8.34 12.78
N VAL A 143 -2.56 9.07 13.01
CA VAL A 143 -3.42 8.90 14.19
C VAL A 143 -4.13 7.56 14.16
N ALA A 144 -4.66 7.15 13.00
CA ALA A 144 -5.33 5.86 12.86
C ALA A 144 -4.39 4.68 13.18
N ILE A 145 -3.12 4.73 12.74
CA ILE A 145 -2.11 3.73 13.09
C ILE A 145 -1.85 3.70 14.60
N THR A 146 -1.67 4.87 15.22
CA THR A 146 -1.39 4.98 16.66
C THR A 146 -2.55 4.52 17.52
N ASP A 147 -3.78 4.94 17.22
CA ASP A 147 -4.99 4.49 17.92
C ASP A 147 -5.15 2.96 17.81
N ARG A 148 -4.94 2.41 16.61
CA ARG A 148 -5.02 0.96 16.38
C ARG A 148 -3.97 0.19 17.20
N ALA A 149 -2.74 0.71 17.26
CA ALA A 149 -1.66 0.12 18.05
C ALA A 149 -1.99 0.11 19.55
N LEU A 150 -2.44 1.26 20.08
CA LEU A 150 -2.80 1.40 21.49
C LEU A 150 -3.96 0.46 21.88
N ARG A 151 -5.00 0.37 21.05
CA ARG A 151 -6.12 -0.57 21.27
C ARG A 151 -5.66 -2.04 21.25
N ARG A 152 -4.62 -2.36 20.49
CA ARG A 152 -4.00 -3.70 20.42
C ARG A 152 -2.92 -3.91 21.48
N ARG A 153 -2.84 -3.02 22.47
CA ARG A 153 -1.92 -3.09 23.63
C ARG A 153 -0.44 -2.99 23.24
N PHE A 154 -0.12 -2.23 22.20
CA PHE A 154 1.24 -1.77 21.97
C PHE A 154 1.51 -0.49 22.76
N ALA A 155 2.66 -0.42 23.42
CA ALA A 155 3.23 0.84 23.87
C ALA A 155 3.90 1.53 22.68
N VAL A 156 3.47 2.76 22.36
CA VAL A 156 3.85 3.43 21.12
C VAL A 156 4.88 4.51 21.40
N LEU A 157 5.97 4.53 20.64
CA LEU A 157 7.03 5.54 20.71
C LEU A 157 7.34 6.07 19.31
N ALA A 158 7.15 7.36 19.08
CA ALA A 158 7.62 8.07 17.89
C ALA A 158 8.77 9.01 18.26
N VAL A 159 9.85 8.99 17.47
CA VAL A 159 11.03 9.84 17.67
C VAL A 159 11.25 10.70 16.42
N ALA A 160 11.65 11.95 16.62
CA ALA A 160 11.97 12.85 15.53
C ALA A 160 13.33 12.50 14.91
N SER A 161 13.43 12.54 13.58
CA SER A 161 14.73 12.57 12.92
C SER A 161 15.47 13.90 13.20
N ALA A 162 16.78 13.90 12.98
CA ALA A 162 17.65 15.06 13.18
C ALA A 162 17.39 16.19 12.16
N GLY A 163 16.83 15.86 10.99
CA GLY A 163 16.38 16.83 9.99
C GLY A 163 15.00 16.43 9.45
N ASP A 164 14.68 16.88 8.23
CA ASP A 164 13.39 16.56 7.59
C ASP A 164 13.23 15.07 7.28
N CYS A 165 14.35 14.37 7.04
CA CYS A 165 14.39 12.94 6.73
C CYS A 165 15.38 12.23 7.66
N TRP A 166 15.15 10.94 7.89
CA TRP A 166 16.09 10.08 8.61
C TRP A 166 17.41 9.88 7.85
N SER A 167 18.54 10.03 8.56
CA SER A 167 19.84 9.56 8.09
C SER A 167 20.08 8.10 8.47
N LEU A 168 20.69 7.33 7.57
CA LEU A 168 20.96 5.90 7.77
C LEU A 168 22.27 5.61 8.54
N GLY A 169 22.94 6.67 9.00
CA GLY A 169 24.22 6.61 9.69
C GLY A 169 24.05 6.70 11.21
N LYS A 170 24.44 7.85 11.78
CA LYS A 170 24.50 8.06 13.23
C LYS A 170 23.14 7.92 13.93
N GLU A 171 22.05 8.30 13.25
CA GLU A 171 20.70 8.24 13.84
C GLU A 171 20.25 6.81 14.16
N VAL A 172 20.72 5.79 13.43
CA VAL A 172 20.37 4.39 13.71
C VAL A 172 20.82 3.99 15.12
N GLY A 173 22.05 4.36 15.49
CA GLY A 173 22.58 4.11 16.82
C GLY A 173 21.88 4.94 17.91
N ALA A 174 21.51 6.18 17.60
CA ALA A 174 20.79 7.05 18.53
C ALA A 174 19.36 6.53 18.81
N ALA A 175 18.60 6.16 17.76
CA ALA A 175 17.27 5.60 17.93
C ALA A 175 17.29 4.27 18.69
N LYS A 176 18.26 3.39 18.41
CA LYS A 176 18.44 2.16 19.21
C LYS A 176 18.57 2.47 20.70
N ARG A 177 19.43 3.42 21.08
CA ARG A 177 19.57 3.85 22.48
C ARG A 177 18.29 4.48 22.99
N ALA A 178 17.61 5.30 22.21
CA ALA A 178 16.36 5.94 22.64
C ALA A 178 15.29 4.91 22.96
N ILE A 179 15.10 3.91 22.10
CA ILE A 179 14.16 2.80 22.32
C ILE A 179 14.56 2.01 23.57
N GLN A 180 15.84 1.66 23.73
CA GLN A 180 16.31 0.89 24.90
C GLN A 180 16.18 1.67 26.21
N SER A 181 16.60 2.93 26.26
CA SER A 181 16.48 3.83 27.41
C SER A 181 15.00 4.05 27.79
N TRP A 182 14.14 4.28 26.79
CA TRP A 182 12.71 4.49 27.01
C TRP A 182 11.99 3.22 27.49
N THR A 183 12.25 2.08 26.85
CA THR A 183 11.65 0.80 27.29
C THR A 183 12.09 0.42 28.69
N ALA A 184 13.37 0.61 29.04
CA ALA A 184 13.86 0.40 30.41
C ALA A 184 13.17 1.33 31.42
N LYS A 185 13.10 2.63 31.12
CA LYS A 185 12.46 3.65 31.98
C LYS A 185 10.99 3.32 32.26
N ASN A 186 10.28 2.75 31.30
CA ASN A 186 8.85 2.46 31.40
C ASN A 186 8.54 1.00 31.80
N GLY A 187 9.54 0.21 32.19
CA GLY A 187 9.33 -1.19 32.61
C GLY A 187 8.94 -2.14 31.45
N LEU A 188 9.28 -1.79 30.22
CA LEU A 188 8.94 -2.51 28.99
C LEU A 188 10.13 -3.30 28.40
N GLY A 189 11.29 -3.31 29.07
CA GLY A 189 12.54 -3.87 28.52
C GLY A 189 12.50 -5.38 28.20
N GLY A 190 11.53 -6.12 28.75
CA GLY A 190 11.31 -7.53 28.43
C GLY A 190 10.30 -7.79 27.30
N LEU A 191 9.68 -6.74 26.76
CA LEU A 191 8.68 -6.88 25.70
C LEU A 191 9.32 -6.87 24.31
N PRO A 192 8.73 -7.60 23.34
CA PRO A 192 9.14 -7.53 21.94
C PRO A 192 8.98 -6.11 21.38
N VAL A 193 9.97 -5.66 20.61
CA VAL A 193 9.95 -4.37 19.92
C VAL A 193 9.69 -4.58 18.43
N VAL A 194 8.71 -3.87 17.90
CA VAL A 194 8.37 -3.81 16.48
C VAL A 194 8.73 -2.42 15.97
N ALA A 195 9.27 -2.32 14.75
CA ALA A 195 9.55 -1.04 14.11
C ALA A 195 8.69 -0.87 12.87
N LEU A 196 8.02 0.27 12.75
CA LEU A 196 7.28 0.67 11.55
C LEU A 196 7.83 2.00 11.07
N GLY A 197 8.08 2.09 9.76
CA GLY A 197 8.51 3.35 9.16
C GLY A 197 7.95 3.57 7.77
N ALA A 198 7.66 4.83 7.45
CA ALA A 198 7.17 5.24 6.13
C ALA A 198 8.23 6.01 5.34
N SER A 199 8.40 5.67 4.06
CA SER A 199 9.34 6.32 3.13
C SER A 199 10.78 6.39 3.69
N SER A 200 11.29 7.56 4.10
CA SER A 200 12.59 7.69 4.78
C SER A 200 12.66 6.91 6.09
N GLY A 201 11.58 6.91 6.86
CA GLY A 201 11.40 6.06 8.03
C GLY A 201 11.44 4.58 7.67
N GLY A 202 10.88 4.18 6.52
CA GLY A 202 10.92 2.79 6.04
C GLY A 202 12.35 2.31 5.74
N TYR A 203 13.15 3.16 5.09
CA TYR A 203 14.58 2.91 4.89
C TYR A 203 15.34 2.87 6.21
N PHE A 204 14.96 3.73 7.15
CA PHE A 204 15.59 3.82 8.45
C PHE A 204 15.36 2.57 9.29
N VAL A 205 14.10 2.12 9.43
CA VAL A 205 13.77 0.94 10.24
C VAL A 205 14.37 -0.33 9.66
N SER A 206 14.54 -0.41 8.33
CA SER A 206 15.24 -1.55 7.72
C SER A 206 16.72 -1.60 8.14
N ARG A 207 17.39 -0.45 8.28
CA ARG A 207 18.77 -0.38 8.78
C ARG A 207 18.85 -0.59 10.28
N LEU A 208 17.87 -0.12 11.04
CA LEU A 208 17.74 -0.37 12.47
C LEU A 208 17.60 -1.87 12.77
N ALA A 209 16.78 -2.58 12.00
CA ALA A 209 16.58 -4.03 12.11
C ALA A 209 17.88 -4.85 11.91
N ALA A 210 18.89 -4.30 11.22
CA ALA A 210 20.21 -4.93 11.11
C ALA A 210 21.12 -4.70 12.35
N LYS A 211 20.71 -3.85 13.30
CA LYS A 211 21.50 -3.41 14.46
C LYS A 211 20.82 -3.64 15.80
N MET A 212 19.54 -4.00 15.80
CA MET A 212 18.71 -4.22 16.97
C MET A 212 17.82 -5.43 16.72
N SER A 213 17.66 -6.28 17.73
CA SER A 213 16.68 -7.37 17.68
C SER A 213 15.28 -6.77 17.71
N LEU A 214 14.49 -7.05 16.68
CA LEU A 214 13.09 -6.65 16.56
C LEU A 214 12.25 -7.91 16.37
N ALA A 215 11.01 -7.89 16.83
CA ALA A 215 10.05 -8.97 16.57
C ALA A 215 9.55 -8.93 15.13
N ALA A 216 9.34 -7.74 14.58
CA ALA A 216 8.97 -7.52 13.18
C ALA A 216 9.38 -6.12 12.72
N VAL A 217 9.51 -5.94 11.40
CA VAL A 217 9.70 -4.63 10.77
C VAL A 217 8.66 -4.39 9.67
N VAL A 218 8.02 -3.22 9.68
CA VAL A 218 7.07 -2.79 8.64
C VAL A 218 7.67 -1.61 7.88
N MET A 219 7.82 -1.79 6.57
CA MET A 219 8.33 -0.78 5.64
C MET A 219 7.19 -0.31 4.75
N MET A 220 6.63 0.85 5.08
CA MET A 220 5.60 1.51 4.27
C MET A 220 6.26 2.35 3.18
N ILE A 221 5.74 2.25 1.95
CA ILE A 221 6.13 3.04 0.76
C ILE A 221 7.67 3.13 0.55
N SER A 222 8.36 2.07 0.93
CA SER A 222 9.82 1.95 0.96
C SER A 222 10.22 0.50 0.71
N GLU A 223 11.23 0.28 -0.12
CA GLU A 223 11.87 -1.01 -0.37
C GLU A 223 12.87 -1.40 0.71
N GLY A 224 13.17 -0.52 1.66
CA GLY A 224 14.23 -0.75 2.65
C GLY A 224 15.65 -0.67 2.05
N VAL A 225 16.64 -0.55 2.92
CA VAL A 225 18.07 -0.52 2.58
C VAL A 225 18.77 -1.72 3.21
N PHE A 226 19.41 -2.51 2.36
CA PHE A 226 20.15 -3.73 2.71
C PHE A 226 21.56 -3.67 2.14
N ASP A 227 22.49 -4.39 2.76
CA ASP A 227 23.85 -4.48 2.23
C ASP A 227 23.87 -5.33 0.94
N PRO A 228 24.90 -5.23 0.09
CA PRO A 228 24.98 -6.02 -1.15
C PRO A 228 24.91 -7.54 -0.93
N ALA A 229 25.33 -8.02 0.25
CA ALA A 229 25.21 -9.41 0.67
C ALA A 229 23.78 -9.80 1.14
N GLY A 230 22.85 -8.85 1.13
CA GLY A 230 21.48 -9.00 1.58
C GLY A 230 21.28 -8.65 3.06
N ALA A 231 20.24 -9.22 3.67
CA ALA A 231 19.98 -9.06 5.10
C ALA A 231 20.95 -9.92 5.95
N PRO A 232 21.39 -9.41 7.12
CA PRO A 232 22.23 -10.18 8.02
C PRO A 232 21.49 -11.39 8.63
N PRO A 233 22.19 -12.40 9.15
CA PRO A 233 21.57 -13.50 9.88
C PRO A 233 20.72 -12.99 11.06
N GLY A 234 19.54 -13.58 11.26
CA GLY A 234 18.61 -13.19 12.32
C GLY A 234 17.85 -11.89 12.05
N TYR A 235 17.82 -11.40 10.81
CA TYR A 235 16.99 -10.27 10.42
C TYR A 235 15.50 -10.59 10.64
N PRO A 236 14.70 -9.66 11.19
CA PRO A 236 13.34 -9.95 11.61
C PRO A 236 12.39 -10.21 10.42
N PRO A 237 11.28 -10.93 10.67
CA PRO A 237 10.12 -10.95 9.79
C PRO A 237 9.78 -9.55 9.30
N SER A 238 9.58 -9.42 8.00
CA SER A 238 9.50 -8.12 7.33
C SER A 238 8.22 -7.99 6.52
N MET A 239 7.48 -6.90 6.73
CA MET A 239 6.34 -6.55 5.89
C MET A 239 6.65 -5.34 5.03
N PHE A 240 6.34 -5.45 3.74
CA PHE A 240 6.23 -4.30 2.85
C PHE A 240 4.77 -3.92 2.67
N LEU A 241 4.46 -2.65 2.87
CA LEU A 241 3.15 -2.10 2.51
C LEU A 241 3.39 -0.97 1.51
N HIS A 242 2.93 -1.12 0.28
CA HIS A 242 3.19 -0.15 -0.78
C HIS A 242 2.00 0.02 -1.71
N MET A 243 2.09 1.03 -2.56
CA MET A 243 1.04 1.37 -3.51
C MET A 243 1.47 0.97 -4.92
N PRO A 244 0.74 0.07 -5.61
CA PRO A 244 1.15 -0.42 -6.93
C PRO A 244 1.27 0.65 -8.01
N LYS A 245 0.59 1.80 -7.86
CA LYS A 245 0.66 2.94 -8.79
C LYS A 245 2.04 3.61 -8.77
N ASP A 246 2.78 3.57 -7.66
CA ASP A 246 4.21 3.91 -7.65
C ASP A 246 5.01 2.73 -8.20
N HIS A 247 5.00 2.61 -9.52
CA HIS A 247 5.61 1.48 -10.22
C HIS A 247 7.11 1.33 -9.92
N LYS A 248 7.81 2.46 -9.71
CA LYS A 248 9.24 2.44 -9.36
C LYS A 248 9.42 1.79 -7.99
N ARG A 249 8.65 2.23 -6.99
CA ARG A 249 8.74 1.68 -5.64
C ARG A 249 8.27 0.23 -5.61
N ALA A 250 7.15 -0.10 -6.23
CA ALA A 250 6.63 -1.46 -6.31
C ALA A 250 7.67 -2.43 -6.90
N ALA A 251 8.37 -2.03 -7.97
CA ALA A 251 9.43 -2.85 -8.56
C ALA A 251 10.64 -3.04 -7.62
N LEU A 252 11.02 -2.00 -6.87
CA LEU A 252 12.09 -2.06 -5.88
C LEU A 252 11.70 -2.95 -4.68
N VAL A 253 10.48 -2.82 -4.18
CA VAL A 253 9.91 -3.68 -3.14
C VAL A 253 9.94 -5.14 -3.58
N GLY A 254 9.46 -5.46 -4.79
CA GLY A 254 9.47 -6.83 -5.30
C GLY A 254 10.87 -7.44 -5.37
N ARG A 255 11.89 -6.64 -5.74
CA ARG A 255 13.30 -7.09 -5.72
C ARG A 255 13.79 -7.38 -4.30
N ASN A 256 13.57 -6.46 -3.36
CA ASN A 256 14.07 -6.62 -1.99
C ASN A 256 13.31 -7.69 -1.22
N ALA A 257 11.99 -7.83 -1.42
CA ALA A 257 11.20 -8.92 -0.88
C ALA A 257 11.70 -10.29 -1.35
N LYS A 258 12.05 -10.42 -2.63
CA LYS A 258 12.64 -11.66 -3.16
C LYS A 258 14.01 -11.94 -2.53
N MET A 259 14.86 -10.93 -2.39
CA MET A 259 16.17 -11.07 -1.74
C MET A 259 16.00 -11.54 -0.29
N LEU A 260 15.14 -10.89 0.49
CA LEU A 260 14.89 -11.26 1.88
C LEU A 260 14.42 -12.72 2.04
N ARG A 261 13.51 -13.18 1.17
CA ARG A 261 13.07 -14.59 1.15
C ARG A 261 14.22 -15.55 0.85
N ILE A 262 15.13 -15.20 -0.07
CA ILE A 262 16.33 -16.01 -0.38
C ILE A 262 17.27 -16.07 0.84
N ASN A 263 17.38 -14.97 1.59
CA ASN A 263 18.13 -14.90 2.85
C ASN A 263 17.43 -15.60 4.03
N GLY A 264 16.27 -16.25 3.81
CA GLY A 264 15.54 -16.99 4.83
C GLY A 264 14.66 -16.13 5.75
N VAL A 265 14.41 -14.87 5.39
CA VAL A 265 13.52 -13.96 6.13
C VAL A 265 12.08 -14.19 5.70
N GLU A 266 11.16 -14.29 6.66
CA GLU A 266 9.73 -14.25 6.37
C GLU A 266 9.34 -12.88 5.82
N VAL A 267 8.65 -12.85 4.67
CA VAL A 267 8.25 -11.60 4.02
C VAL A 267 6.77 -11.60 3.63
N ARG A 268 6.02 -10.65 4.19
CA ARG A 268 4.65 -10.31 3.78
C ARG A 268 4.64 -9.05 2.93
N GLU A 269 3.77 -9.02 1.93
CA GLU A 269 3.57 -7.85 1.07
C GLU A 269 2.08 -7.50 1.06
N LEU A 270 1.76 -6.27 1.41
CA LEU A 270 0.42 -5.69 1.34
C LEU A 270 0.41 -4.55 0.32
N GLN A 271 -0.69 -4.45 -0.42
CA GLN A 271 -0.88 -3.42 -1.43
C GLN A 271 -2.04 -2.52 -1.06
N SER A 272 -1.80 -1.21 -1.05
CA SER A 272 -2.85 -0.21 -0.94
C SER A 272 -3.18 0.36 -2.32
N LEU A 273 -4.42 0.16 -2.75
CA LEU A 273 -4.91 0.69 -4.02
C LEU A 273 -5.38 2.13 -3.86
N GLU A 274 -5.53 2.82 -4.99
CA GLU A 274 -6.26 4.09 -5.02
C GLU A 274 -7.70 3.89 -4.55
N LEU A 275 -8.28 4.93 -3.96
CA LEU A 275 -9.66 4.92 -3.52
C LEU A 275 -10.42 6.12 -4.08
N PRO A 276 -11.71 5.94 -4.42
CA PRO A 276 -12.53 7.03 -4.91
C PRO A 276 -12.88 7.99 -3.77
N LEU A 277 -12.81 9.29 -4.05
CA LEU A 277 -13.37 10.31 -3.18
C LEU A 277 -14.90 10.28 -3.26
N THR A 278 -15.53 10.02 -2.12
CA THR A 278 -16.98 10.18 -1.93
C THR A 278 -17.28 11.54 -1.28
N PRO A 279 -18.53 12.01 -1.31
CA PRO A 279 -18.91 13.27 -0.65
C PRO A 279 -18.55 13.31 0.85
N THR A 280 -18.55 12.16 1.51
CA THR A 280 -18.34 12.03 2.97
C THR A 280 -16.93 11.60 3.35
N LEU A 281 -16.08 11.22 2.39
CA LEU A 281 -14.80 10.57 2.68
C LEU A 281 -13.93 11.38 3.66
N LEU A 282 -13.85 12.70 3.46
CA LEU A 282 -13.03 13.55 4.31
C LEU A 282 -13.60 13.61 5.73
N SER A 283 -14.92 13.76 5.90
CA SER A 283 -15.54 13.76 7.25
C SER A 283 -15.50 12.39 7.93
N ASP A 284 -15.51 11.30 7.15
CA ASP A 284 -15.42 9.94 7.68
C ASP A 284 -14.01 9.63 8.23
N ARG A 285 -12.99 10.33 7.72
CA ARG A 285 -11.57 10.02 7.97
C ARG A 285 -10.83 11.10 8.75
N ILE A 286 -11.31 12.34 8.74
CA ILE A 286 -10.74 13.48 9.47
C ILE A 286 -11.62 13.77 10.69
N PRO A 287 -11.19 13.41 11.91
CA PRO A 287 -11.98 13.67 13.11
C PRO A 287 -12.29 15.16 13.29
N GLY A 288 -13.57 15.49 13.43
CA GLY A 288 -14.04 16.86 13.66
C GLY A 288 -14.31 17.67 12.39
N LEU A 289 -13.98 17.14 11.19
CA LEU A 289 -14.40 17.78 9.94
C LEU A 289 -15.92 17.60 9.74
N ASP A 290 -16.61 18.72 9.56
CA ASP A 290 -18.06 18.73 9.34
C ASP A 290 -18.45 18.01 8.03
N HIS A 291 -19.54 17.25 8.07
CA HIS A 291 -20.05 16.49 6.94
C HIS A 291 -20.46 17.41 5.77
N GLY A 292 -21.15 18.52 6.06
CA GLY A 292 -21.54 19.50 5.03
C GLY A 292 -20.34 20.21 4.41
N LEU A 293 -19.28 20.45 5.19
CA LEU A 293 -18.01 20.95 4.66
C LEU A 293 -17.32 19.93 3.73
N SER A 294 -17.29 18.64 4.10
CA SER A 294 -16.78 17.57 3.25
C SER A 294 -17.49 17.53 1.90
N GLU A 295 -18.83 17.55 1.89
CA GLU A 295 -19.63 17.55 0.66
C GLU A 295 -19.35 18.76 -0.23
N ARG A 296 -19.21 19.97 0.36
CA ARG A 296 -18.86 21.19 -0.38
C ARG A 296 -17.49 21.09 -1.03
N ILE A 297 -16.49 20.56 -0.32
CA ILE A 297 -15.14 20.35 -0.84
C ILE A 297 -15.17 19.34 -1.99
N TRP A 298 -15.84 18.20 -1.81
CA TRP A 298 -15.98 17.17 -2.83
C TRP A 298 -16.62 17.71 -4.11
N LYS A 299 -17.66 18.55 -3.97
CA LYS A 299 -18.32 19.20 -5.11
C LYS A 299 -17.34 20.08 -5.91
N ILE A 300 -16.46 20.83 -5.25
CA ILE A 300 -15.40 21.58 -5.95
C ILE A 300 -14.49 20.63 -6.72
N PHE A 301 -14.06 19.52 -6.10
CA PHE A 301 -13.15 18.59 -6.75
C PHE A 301 -13.77 17.98 -8.01
N SER A 302 -15.08 17.71 -7.97
CA SER A 302 -15.85 17.28 -9.15
C SER A 302 -15.95 18.38 -10.21
N GLU A 303 -16.37 19.59 -9.85
CA GLU A 303 -16.58 20.71 -10.78
C GLU A 303 -15.29 21.20 -11.45
N GLU A 304 -14.17 21.21 -10.72
CA GLU A 304 -12.86 21.58 -11.26
C GLU A 304 -12.17 20.41 -12.00
N GLY A 305 -12.80 19.23 -12.01
CA GLY A 305 -12.28 18.04 -12.70
C GLY A 305 -11.02 17.46 -12.07
N PHE A 306 -10.83 17.63 -10.76
CA PHE A 306 -9.72 17.00 -10.02
C PHE A 306 -9.95 15.50 -9.82
N ILE A 307 -11.21 15.09 -9.75
CA ILE A 307 -11.64 13.69 -9.75
C ILE A 307 -12.31 13.30 -11.07
N ASP A 308 -12.33 12.00 -11.39
CA ASP A 308 -13.11 11.44 -12.50
C ASP A 308 -14.57 11.17 -12.12
N ASP A 309 -15.37 10.71 -13.09
CA ASP A 309 -16.80 10.43 -12.91
C ASP A 309 -17.07 9.30 -11.88
N ARG A 310 -16.03 8.56 -11.50
CA ARG A 310 -16.07 7.50 -10.48
C ARG A 310 -15.44 7.96 -9.15
N GLY A 311 -15.02 9.21 -9.04
CA GLY A 311 -14.43 9.80 -7.85
C GLY A 311 -12.91 9.61 -7.70
N TYR A 312 -12.21 9.01 -8.68
CA TYR A 312 -10.77 8.80 -8.57
C TYR A 312 -9.99 10.07 -8.88
N MET A 313 -8.95 10.33 -8.08
CA MET A 313 -8.03 11.45 -8.28
C MET A 313 -7.31 11.33 -9.63
N ARG A 314 -7.40 12.37 -10.46
CA ARG A 314 -6.73 12.40 -11.78
C ARG A 314 -5.25 12.75 -11.69
N LYS A 315 -4.83 13.38 -10.60
CA LYS A 315 -3.44 13.77 -10.30
C LYS A 315 -3.13 13.46 -8.84
N ASP A 316 -1.83 13.38 -8.53
CA ASP A 316 -1.36 13.33 -7.15
C ASP A 316 -1.97 14.49 -6.34
N GLY A 317 -2.43 14.19 -5.11
CA GLY A 317 -2.99 15.19 -4.20
C GLY A 317 -2.04 16.38 -4.01
N ARG A 318 -0.72 16.15 -3.97
CA ARG A 318 0.31 17.20 -3.82
C ARG A 318 0.42 18.10 -5.04
N ALA A 319 0.07 17.57 -6.22
CA ALA A 319 0.10 18.28 -7.50
C ALA A 319 -1.25 18.88 -7.88
N THR A 320 -2.30 18.62 -7.10
CA THR A 320 -3.65 19.11 -7.34
C THR A 320 -3.80 20.50 -6.71
N PRO A 321 -4.18 21.55 -7.48
CA PRO A 321 -4.29 22.93 -6.97
C PRO A 321 -5.62 23.15 -6.21
N TRP A 322 -5.95 22.22 -5.31
CA TRP A 322 -7.24 22.17 -4.63
C TRP A 322 -7.44 23.34 -3.66
N LYS A 323 -6.34 23.83 -3.04
CA LYS A 323 -6.36 24.99 -2.13
C LYS A 323 -6.78 26.25 -2.88
N ASP A 324 -6.22 26.48 -4.07
CA ASP A 324 -6.57 27.63 -4.91
C ASP A 324 -8.04 27.59 -5.34
N ALA A 325 -8.56 26.39 -5.64
CA ALA A 325 -9.97 26.21 -5.97
C ALA A 325 -10.89 26.56 -4.78
N VAL A 326 -10.54 26.13 -3.56
CA VAL A 326 -11.29 26.48 -2.35
C VAL A 326 -11.23 27.99 -2.07
N VAL A 327 -10.05 28.62 -2.22
CA VAL A 327 -9.88 30.08 -2.08
C VAL A 327 -10.78 30.82 -3.07
N LYS A 328 -10.78 30.42 -4.35
CA LYS A 328 -11.62 31.00 -5.40
C LYS A 328 -13.12 30.89 -5.10
N ARG A 329 -13.54 29.87 -4.35
CA ARG A 329 -14.94 29.66 -3.94
C ARG A 329 -15.31 30.37 -2.63
N GLY A 330 -14.36 30.97 -1.94
CA GLY A 330 -14.60 31.94 -0.88
C GLY A 330 -14.82 31.36 0.53
N PHE A 331 -14.46 30.10 0.79
CA PHE A 331 -14.60 29.48 2.12
C PHE A 331 -13.30 28.87 2.67
N TRP A 332 -12.15 29.42 2.27
CA TRP A 332 -10.83 28.98 2.76
C TRP A 332 -10.71 29.01 4.29
N GLU A 333 -11.27 30.02 4.96
CA GLU A 333 -11.22 30.13 6.42
C GLU A 333 -11.87 28.94 7.15
N GLU A 334 -12.89 28.31 6.55
CA GLU A 334 -13.51 27.10 7.10
C GLU A 334 -12.60 25.86 6.94
N VAL A 335 -11.76 25.86 5.91
CA VAL A 335 -10.95 24.71 5.45
C VAL A 335 -9.51 24.74 5.93
N SER A 336 -8.96 25.93 6.17
CA SER A 336 -7.52 26.18 6.38
C SER A 336 -6.92 25.35 7.52
N GLN A 337 -7.66 25.18 8.62
CA GLN A 337 -7.27 24.36 9.77
C GLN A 337 -7.13 22.86 9.42
N TRP A 338 -7.85 22.38 8.41
CA TRP A 338 -7.84 20.99 7.96
C TRP A 338 -6.90 20.76 6.78
N ALA A 339 -6.15 21.79 6.35
CA ALA A 339 -5.46 21.74 5.06
C ALA A 339 -4.40 20.64 4.97
N GLU A 340 -3.68 20.35 6.07
CA GLU A 340 -2.72 19.24 6.11
C GLU A 340 -3.42 17.87 6.11
N HIS A 341 -4.54 17.74 6.82
CA HIS A 341 -5.34 16.52 6.92
C HIS A 341 -5.96 16.16 5.57
N ILE A 342 -6.60 17.13 4.90
CA ILE A 342 -7.16 16.96 3.56
C ILE A 342 -6.03 16.62 2.58
N GLN A 343 -4.87 17.29 2.69
CA GLN A 343 -3.75 17.02 1.80
C GLN A 343 -3.27 15.57 1.89
N GLU A 344 -3.16 15.01 3.11
CA GLU A 344 -2.81 13.60 3.29
C GLU A 344 -3.85 12.67 2.65
N GLU A 345 -5.13 12.89 2.92
CA GLU A 345 -6.22 12.08 2.39
C GLU A 345 -6.31 12.11 0.85
N LEU A 346 -6.00 13.24 0.23
CA LEU A 346 -5.91 13.33 -1.23
C LEU A 346 -4.73 12.54 -1.81
N ASN A 347 -3.61 12.51 -1.10
CA ASN A 347 -2.44 11.73 -1.51
C ASN A 347 -2.70 10.24 -1.37
N LEU A 348 -3.33 9.84 -0.26
CA LEU A 348 -3.80 8.49 -0.01
C LEU A 348 -4.78 8.05 -1.10
N ALA A 349 -5.79 8.87 -1.41
CA ALA A 349 -6.79 8.60 -2.44
C ALA A 349 -6.17 8.37 -3.82
N TYR A 350 -5.15 9.16 -4.17
CA TYR A 350 -4.41 8.94 -5.41
C TYR A 350 -3.61 7.63 -5.41
N GLY A 351 -3.20 7.12 -4.25
CA GLY A 351 -2.59 5.80 -4.11
C GLY A 351 -1.23 5.68 -4.78
N TYR A 352 -0.34 6.67 -4.60
CA TYR A 352 1.02 6.66 -5.15
C TYR A 352 2.12 6.49 -4.09
N HIS A 353 2.28 7.45 -3.18
CA HIS A 353 3.39 7.43 -2.21
C HIS A 353 2.97 8.07 -0.88
N GLU A 354 1.99 7.48 -0.20
CA GLU A 354 1.50 7.95 1.09
C GLU A 354 1.52 6.86 2.16
N MET A 355 1.78 7.25 3.41
CA MET A 355 1.59 6.34 4.54
C MET A 355 0.11 5.94 4.61
N THR A 356 -0.20 4.75 5.13
CA THR A 356 -1.60 4.36 5.20
C THR A 356 -1.98 3.46 6.36
N SER A 357 -3.20 3.70 6.87
CA SER A 357 -3.89 2.91 7.88
C SER A 357 -4.90 1.92 7.28
N LEU A 358 -5.14 1.91 5.96
CA LEU A 358 -6.19 1.11 5.31
C LEU A 358 -6.02 -0.40 5.53
N GLN A 359 -4.78 -0.88 5.69
CA GLN A 359 -4.48 -2.28 6.02
C GLN A 359 -3.96 -2.45 7.45
N ALA A 360 -4.21 -1.50 8.36
CA ALA A 360 -3.68 -1.56 9.72
C ALA A 360 -4.13 -2.83 10.47
N ASP A 361 -5.37 -3.28 10.27
CA ASP A 361 -5.91 -4.50 10.88
C ASP A 361 -5.10 -5.74 10.49
N GLU A 362 -4.86 -5.90 9.20
CA GLU A 362 -4.11 -7.02 8.64
C GLU A 362 -2.64 -6.94 9.06
N MET A 363 -2.05 -5.74 9.00
CA MET A 363 -0.69 -5.46 9.44
C MET A 363 -0.49 -5.85 10.91
N PHE A 364 -1.32 -5.34 11.82
CA PHE A 364 -1.17 -5.63 13.25
C PHE A 364 -1.47 -7.09 13.60
N SER A 365 -2.43 -7.72 12.92
CA SER A 365 -2.71 -9.15 13.16
C SER A 365 -1.49 -10.01 12.79
N TRP A 366 -0.82 -9.70 11.69
CA TRP A 366 0.45 -10.35 11.33
C TRP A 366 1.60 -10.02 12.31
N ILE A 367 1.73 -8.76 12.76
CA ILE A 367 2.73 -8.41 13.77
C ILE A 367 2.53 -9.23 15.06
N GLU A 368 1.28 -9.41 15.49
CA GLU A 368 0.94 -10.10 16.73
C GLU A 368 1.33 -11.59 16.72
N GLU A 369 1.43 -12.22 15.55
CA GLU A 369 1.94 -13.59 15.38
C GLU A 369 3.41 -13.73 15.79
N HIS A 370 4.13 -12.60 15.92
CA HIS A 370 5.57 -12.55 16.19
C HIS A 370 5.94 -12.00 17.58
N LEU A 371 4.95 -11.74 18.45
CA LEU A 371 5.19 -11.21 19.80
C LEU A 371 5.47 -12.30 20.86
N SER A 372 5.46 -13.57 20.46
CA SER A 372 5.53 -14.74 21.35
C SER A 372 6.95 -15.16 21.72
#